data_AF-A0A1F9DZU7-F1
#
_entry.id   AF-A0A1F9DZU7-F1
#
_cell.length_a   1.000
_cell.length_b   1.000
_cell.length_c   1.000
_cell.angle_alpha   90.00
_cell.angle_beta   90.00
_cell.angle_gamma   90.00
#
_symmetry.space_group_name_H-M   'P 1'
#
loop_
_entity.id
_entity.type
_entity.pdbx_description
1 polymer ?
#
loop_
_entity_poly.entity_id
_entity_poly.type
_entity_poly.pdbx_seq_one_letter_code
_entity_poly.pdbx_strand_id
1 'polypeptide(L)' 'MAPWFLYICEKNARFYVGITTDLGNRLRQHGDPELLYQEGPLTRAEAVQRERQIKGWSREKKLKLIANGPGKPK' A
#
# COMPACT_ATOMS: atom_id res chain seq x y z
N MET A 1 15.97 6.28 -12.35
CA MET A 1 15.19 6.48 -11.10
C MET A 1 14.33 5.25 -10.88
N ALA A 2 14.38 4.63 -9.70
CA ALA A 2 13.52 3.48 -9.41
C ALA A 2 12.07 3.94 -9.17
N PRO A 3 11.06 3.24 -9.70
CA PRO A 3 9.66 3.55 -9.44
C PRO A 3 9.31 3.30 -7.97
N TRP A 4 8.48 4.16 -7.40
CA TRP A 4 7.93 3.96 -6.06
C TRP A 4 6.55 3.34 -6.15
N PHE A 5 6.25 2.47 -5.19
CA PHE A 5 4.96 1.82 -5.06
C PHE A 5 4.41 2.13 -3.67
N LEU A 6 3.15 2.53 -3.62
CA LEU A 6 2.39 2.58 -2.39
C LEU A 6 1.69 1.24 -2.19
N TYR A 7 1.64 0.75 -0.96
CA TYR A 7 0.96 -0.49 -0.64
C TYR A 7 0.12 -0.37 0.63
N ILE A 8 -0.95 -1.15 0.66
CA ILE A 8 -1.71 -1.42 1.87
C ILE A 8 -1.69 -2.92 2.09
N CYS A 9 -1.26 -3.34 3.28
CA CYS A 9 -1.36 -4.73 3.70
C CYS A 9 -2.10 -4.84 5.03
N GLU A 10 -2.71 -5.99 5.26
CA GLU A 10 -3.30 -6.34 6.54
C GLU A 10 -2.40 -7.31 7.30
N LYS A 11 -2.16 -7.01 8.57
CA LYS A 11 -1.51 -7.92 9.51
C LYS A 11 -2.16 -7.76 10.88
N ASN A 12 -2.60 -8.87 11.48
CA ASN A 12 -3.26 -8.89 12.78
C ASN A 12 -4.44 -7.90 12.88
N ALA A 13 -5.34 -7.91 11.87
CA ALA A 13 -6.51 -7.02 11.77
C ALA A 13 -6.19 -5.50 11.74
N ARG A 14 -4.93 -5.12 11.46
CA ARG A 14 -4.50 -3.74 11.29
C ARG A 14 -4.03 -3.49 9.86
N PHE A 15 -4.45 -2.35 9.32
CA PHE A 15 -3.97 -1.89 8.02
C PHE A 15 -2.66 -1.12 8.15
N TYR A 16 -1.66 -1.62 7.44
CA TYR A 16 -0.37 -0.96 7.28
C TYR A 16 -0.35 -0.28 5.92
N VAL A 17 0.08 0.98 5.92
CA VAL A 17 0.21 1.80 4.72
C VAL A 17 1.66 2.23 4.63
N GLY A 18 2.32 1.92 3.51
CA GLY A 18 3.71 2.25 3.29
C GLY A 18 4.02 2.49 1.83
N ILE A 19 5.21 3.02 1.58
CA ILE A 19 5.79 3.13 0.23
C ILE A 19 7.11 2.38 0.16
N THR A 20 7.40 1.80 -0.99
CA THR A 20 8.63 1.04 -1.23
C THR A 20 8.98 1.07 -2.72
N THR A 21 10.26 0.98 -3.05
CA THR A 21 10.71 0.73 -4.44
C THR A 21 10.74 -0.76 -4.76
N ASP A 22 10.71 -1.62 -3.74
CA ASP A 22 10.69 -3.08 -3.86
C ASP A 22 9.61 -3.68 -2.95
N LEU A 23 8.46 -4.04 -3.53
CA LEU A 23 7.31 -4.54 -2.78
C LEU A 23 7.51 -5.98 -2.30
N GLY A 24 8.08 -6.83 -3.15
CA GLY A 24 8.28 -8.25 -2.85
C GLY A 24 9.22 -8.48 -1.67
N ASN A 25 10.36 -7.78 -1.64
CA ASN A 25 11.28 -7.84 -0.51
C ASN A 25 10.65 -7.26 0.76
N ARG A 26 9.88 -6.18 0.62
CA ARG A 26 9.20 -5.54 1.76
C ARG A 26 8.16 -6.46 2.40
N LEU A 27 7.31 -7.11 1.62
CA LEU A 27 6.30 -8.05 2.12
C LEU A 27 6.97 -9.25 2.81
N ARG A 28 8.02 -9.82 2.19
CA ARG A 28 8.81 -10.90 2.81
C ARG A 28 9.39 -10.52 4.17
N GLN A 29 9.97 -9.32 4.31
CA GLN A 29 10.49 -8.83 5.59
C GLN A 29 9.42 -8.69 6.67
N HIS A 30 8.16 -8.43 6.28
CA HIS A 30 7.02 -8.36 7.19
C HIS A 30 6.37 -9.71 7.48
N GLY A 31 6.94 -10.81 6.97
CA GLY A 31 6.41 -12.16 7.15
C GLY A 31 5.22 -12.46 6.24
N ASP A 32 5.29 -12.00 4.99
CA ASP A 32 4.28 -12.23 3.94
C ASP A 32 2.85 -11.84 4.35
N PRO A 33 2.63 -10.58 4.80
CA PRO A 33 1.29 -10.12 5.14
C PRO A 33 0.42 -10.05 3.90
N GLU A 34 -0.89 -10.17 4.08
CA GLU A 34 -1.85 -10.10 2.98
C GLU A 34 -1.80 -8.72 2.33
N LEU A 35 -1.32 -8.65 1.09
CA LEU A 35 -1.31 -7.44 0.30
C LEU A 35 -2.74 -7.17 -0.19
N LEU A 36 -3.33 -6.08 0.29
CA LEU A 36 -4.70 -5.71 -0.06
C LEU A 36 -4.77 -4.73 -1.23
N TYR A 37 -3.73 -3.92 -1.40
CA TYR A 37 -3.70 -2.88 -2.41
C TYR A 37 -2.26 -2.51 -2.77
N GLN A 38 -2.02 -2.22 -4.04
CA GLN A 38 -0.80 -1.58 -4.50
C GLN A 38 -1.12 -0.47 -5.50
N GLU A 39 -0.32 0.58 -5.50
CA GLU A 39 -0.41 1.67 -6.47
C GLU A 39 0.99 2.05 -6.96
N GLY A 40 1.14 2.16 -8.28
CA GLY A 40 2.37 2.56 -8.94
C GLY A 40 2.41 2.12 -10.40
N PRO A 41 3.48 2.49 -11.12
CA PRO A 41 4.66 3.22 -10.65
C PRO A 41 4.38 4.71 -10.37
N LEU A 42 4.89 5.22 -9.24
CA LEU A 42 4.80 6.63 -8.81
C LEU A 42 6.20 7.26 -8.71
N THR A 43 6.26 8.59 -8.76
CA THR A 43 7.44 9.32 -8.30
C THR A 43 7.52 9.30 -6.77
N ARG A 44 8.72 9.54 -6.20
CA ARG A 44 8.91 9.64 -4.74
C ARG A 44 7.99 10.68 -4.11
N ALA A 45 7.81 11.83 -4.77
CA ALA A 45 6.98 12.92 -4.27
C ALA A 45 5.50 12.51 -4.21
N GLU A 46 4.99 11.91 -5.29
CA GLU A 46 3.62 11.39 -5.34
C GLU A 46 3.39 10.29 -4.30
N ALA A 47 4.32 9.34 -4.19
CA ALA A 47 4.24 8.26 -3.23
C ALA A 47 4.14 8.78 -1.78
N VAL A 48 4.97 9.76 -1.41
CA VAL A 48 4.93 10.39 -0.07
C VAL A 48 3.62 11.15 0.16
N GLN A 49 3.12 11.88 -0.84
CA GLN A 49 1.86 12.60 -0.73
C GLN A 49 0.67 11.64 -0.55
N ARG A 50 0.61 10.58 -1.37
CA ARG A 50 -0.42 9.54 -1.28
C ARG A 50 -0.35 8.79 0.04
N GLU A 51 0.85 8.45 0.52
CA GLU A 51 1.03 7.78 1.81
C GLU A 51 0.47 8.61 2.96
N ARG A 52 0.79 9.91 3.02
CA ARG A 52 0.25 10.83 4.02
C ARG A 52 -1.25 10.94 3.94
N GLN A 53 -1.79 11.04 2.71
CA GLN A 53 -3.23 11.11 2.47
C GLN A 53 -3.94 9.86 3.00
N ILE A 54 -3.46 8.66 2.65
CA ILE A 54 -4.09 7.40 3.02
C ILE A 54 -3.89 7.07 4.51
N LYS A 55 -2.73 7.39 5.11
CA LYS A 55 -2.49 7.17 6.55
C LYS A 55 -3.56 7.83 7.41
N GLY A 56 -3.98 9.05 7.07
CA GLY A 56 -5.03 9.80 7.75
C GLY A 56 -6.46 9.35 7.46
N TRP A 57 -6.69 8.39 6.56
CA TRP A 57 -8.03 7.91 6.26
C TRP A 57 -8.58 6.98 7.33
N SER A 58 -9.89 7.04 7.52
CA SER A 58 -10.65 6.08 8.31
C SER A 58 -10.53 4.67 7.71
N ARG A 59 -10.76 3.66 8.56
CA ARG A 59 -10.74 2.25 8.16
C ARG A 59 -11.67 1.99 6.97
N GLU A 60 -12.88 2.53 7.00
CA GLU A 60 -13.88 2.38 5.94
C GLU A 60 -13.42 2.99 4.61
N LYS A 61 -12.77 4.15 4.64
CA LYS A 61 -12.27 4.80 3.42
C LYS A 61 -11.11 4.02 2.81
N LYS A 62 -10.24 3.43 3.64
CA LYS A 62 -9.20 2.49 3.19
C LYS A 62 -9.81 1.24 2.56
N LEU A 63 -10.83 0.65 3.18
CA LEU A 63 -11.56 -0.51 2.64
C LEU A 63 -12.21 -0.20 1.29
N LYS A 64 -12.82 0.98 1.12
CA LYS A 64 -13.37 1.42 -0.17
C LYS A 64 -12.28 1.56 -1.23
N LEU A 65 -11.10 2.07 -0.87
CA LEU A 65 -9.96 2.15 -1.79
C LEU A 65 -9.47 0.75 -2.18
N ILE A 66 -9.31 -0.15 -1.22
CA ILE A 66 -8.93 -1.55 -1.45
C ILE A 66 -9.95 -2.24 -2.37
N ALA A 67 -11.24 -2.05 -2.11
CA ALA A 67 -12.31 -2.69 -2.88
C ALA A 67 -12.41 -2.20 -4.33
N ASN A 68 -12.08 -0.92 -4.59
CA ASN A 68 -12.17 -0.30 -5.92
C ASN A 68 -10.79 -0.11 -6.58
N GLY A 69 -9.73 -0.60 -5.96
CA GLY A 69 -8.36 -0.32 -6.33
C GLY A 69 -7.81 -1.21 -7.44
N PRO A 70 -6.88 -0.73 -8.27
CA PRO A 70 -6.12 -1.59 -9.16
C PRO A 70 -5.22 -2.51 -8.32
N GLY A 71 -5.32 -3.83 -8.51
CA GLY A 71 -4.39 -4.78 -7.86
C GLY A 71 -4.95 -5.56 -6.68
N LYS A 72 -6.26 -5.82 -6.63
CA LYS A 72 -6.77 -6.90 -5.78
C LYS A 72 -6.09 -8.22 -6.20
N PRO A 73 -5.35 -8.93 -5.33
CA PRO A 73 -5.06 -10.32 -5.60
C PRO A 73 -6.41 -11.05 -5.68
N LYS A 74 -6.61 -11.77 -6.79
CA LYS A 74 -7.81 -12.57 -7.02
C LYS A 74 -7.92 -13.70 -6.02
#